data_AF-A0A6G3X7R9-F1
#
_entry.id   AF-A0A6G3X7R9-F1
#
_cell.length_a   1.000
_cell.length_b   1.000
_cell.length_c   1.000
_cell.angle_alpha   90.00
_cell.angle_beta   90.00
_cell.angle_gamma   90.00
#
_symmetry.space_group_name_H-M   'P 1'
#
loop_
_entity.id
_entity.type
_entity.pdbx_description
1 polymer ?
#
loop_
_entity_poly.entity_id
_entity_poly.type
_entity_poly.pdbx_seq_one_letter_code
_entity_poly.pdbx_strand_id
1 'polypeptide(L)'
;ARLSAGRTEGPSNRQVIDSVLLRADEPGELLGYWTSRYGRALPQPVKRGVADAVRRLYTGRALLKYDTASKGYRFGDVLNLVHAAPDAAKPWQGELFRYALDRRHRPETAVPPAADPTLSAHRELMGLPVAERRSVVTGPGGAERLAEAGMTWEALAGWLQGP
;
A
#
# COMPACT_ATOMS: atom_id res chain seq x y z
N ALA A 1 32.90 -3.16 0.73
CA ALA A 1 32.89 -4.43 1.50
C ALA A 1 32.81 -5.67 0.60
N ARG A 2 31.66 -6.06 0.01
CA ARG A 2 31.60 -7.24 -0.90
C ARG A 2 32.24 -7.01 -2.27
N LEU A 3 31.85 -5.91 -2.95
CA LEU A 3 32.41 -5.53 -4.25
C LEU A 3 33.92 -5.24 -4.15
N SER A 4 34.33 -4.57 -3.08
CA SER A 4 35.75 -4.35 -2.75
C SER A 4 36.54 -5.65 -2.51
N ALA A 5 35.84 -6.74 -2.17
CA ALA A 5 36.41 -8.07 -1.95
C ALA A 5 36.21 -9.01 -3.16
N GLY A 6 35.73 -8.51 -4.31
CA GLY A 6 35.52 -9.30 -5.53
C GLY A 6 34.46 -10.41 -5.41
N ARG A 7 33.67 -10.45 -4.33
CA ARG A 7 32.70 -11.52 -4.09
C ARG A 7 31.42 -11.27 -4.88
N THR A 8 31.25 -12.03 -5.96
CA THR A 8 30.05 -12.02 -6.83
C THR A 8 29.04 -13.13 -6.48
N GLU A 9 29.42 -14.06 -5.62
CA GLU A 9 28.54 -15.13 -5.15
C GLU A 9 27.52 -14.61 -4.11
N GLY A 10 26.31 -15.17 -4.15
CA GLY A 10 25.21 -14.85 -3.23
C GLY A 10 24.14 -13.90 -3.82
N PRO A 11 23.16 -13.48 -3.01
CA PRO A 11 22.05 -12.67 -3.49
C PRO A 11 22.52 -11.29 -3.96
N SER A 12 21.99 -10.85 -5.10
CA SER A 12 22.20 -9.50 -5.63
C SER A 12 21.58 -8.44 -4.72
N ASN A 13 22.05 -7.19 -4.79
CA ASN A 13 21.46 -6.07 -4.05
C ASN A 13 19.94 -5.95 -4.27
N ARG A 14 19.47 -6.19 -5.51
CA ARG A 14 18.04 -6.22 -5.85
C ARG A 14 17.29 -7.26 -5.02
N GLN A 15 17.80 -8.49 -4.97
CA GLN A 15 17.20 -9.61 -4.22
C GLN A 15 17.22 -9.36 -2.71
N VAL A 16 18.33 -8.81 -2.18
CA VAL A 16 18.41 -8.46 -0.77
C VAL A 16 17.34 -7.42 -0.43
N ILE A 17 17.24 -6.34 -1.22
CA ILE A 17 16.27 -5.25 -0.99
C ILE A 17 14.84 -5.77 -1.05
N ASP A 18 14.49 -6.60 -2.03
CA ASP A 18 13.17 -7.24 -2.06
C ASP A 18 12.94 -8.05 -0.77
N SER A 19 13.86 -8.95 -0.43
CA SER A 19 13.68 -9.88 0.69
C SER A 19 13.52 -9.23 2.07
N VAL A 20 14.15 -8.08 2.31
CA VAL A 20 14.13 -7.40 3.63
C VAL A 20 12.94 -6.47 3.81
N LEU A 21 12.23 -6.13 2.73
CA LEU A 21 10.98 -5.38 2.80
C LEU A 21 9.84 -6.37 3.08
N LEU A 22 9.26 -6.27 4.27
CA LEU A 22 8.30 -7.22 4.83
C LEU A 22 6.92 -6.58 5.02
N ARG A 23 6.85 -5.27 5.29
CA ARG A 23 5.60 -4.51 5.42
C ARG A 23 5.40 -3.59 4.24
N ALA A 24 4.14 -3.37 3.88
CA ALA A 24 3.81 -2.63 2.66
C ALA A 24 4.08 -1.12 2.75
N ASP A 25 4.31 -0.55 3.94
CA ASP A 25 4.80 0.83 4.11
C ASP A 25 6.32 0.97 3.99
N GLU A 26 7.09 -0.10 4.20
CA GLU A 26 8.55 -0.07 4.19
C GLU A 26 9.17 0.35 2.84
N PRO A 27 8.59 0.04 1.66
CA PRO A 27 9.02 0.65 0.40
C PRO A 27 9.05 2.19 0.45
N GLY A 28 8.03 2.81 1.04
CA GLY A 28 7.96 4.26 1.19
C GLY A 28 8.95 4.79 2.22
N GLU A 29 9.12 4.08 3.34
CA GLU A 29 10.08 4.43 4.40
C GLU A 29 11.52 4.37 3.89
N LEU A 30 11.88 3.33 3.13
CA LEU A 30 13.19 3.19 2.49
C LEU A 30 13.47 4.35 1.53
N LEU A 31 12.51 4.70 0.67
CA LEU A 31 12.65 5.81 -0.27
C LEU A 31 12.75 7.16 0.44
N GLY A 32 12.01 7.34 1.53
CA GLY A 32 12.09 8.52 2.39
C GLY A 32 13.47 8.67 3.02
N TYR A 33 13.99 7.60 3.62
CA TYR A 33 15.33 7.58 4.19
C TYR A 33 16.40 7.81 3.11
N TRP A 34 16.28 7.15 1.96
CA TRP A 34 17.24 7.33 0.87
C TRP A 34 17.30 8.78 0.41
N THR A 35 16.13 9.37 0.17
CA THR A 35 16.03 10.74 -0.35
C THR A 35 16.56 11.76 0.65
N SER A 36 16.30 11.58 1.95
CA SER A 36 16.81 12.48 2.97
C SER A 36 18.33 12.37 3.15
N ARG A 37 18.91 11.17 2.97
CA ARG A 37 20.32 10.91 3.26
C ARG A 37 21.26 11.05 2.05
N TYR A 38 20.76 10.72 0.86
CA TYR A 38 21.55 10.59 -0.37
C TYR A 38 20.98 11.41 -1.54
N GLY A 39 19.83 12.07 -1.36
CA GLY A 39 19.14 12.81 -2.42
C GLY A 39 18.29 11.94 -3.33
N ARG A 40 17.75 12.53 -4.39
CA ARG A 40 16.71 11.91 -5.25
C ARG A 40 17.22 10.83 -6.20
N ALA A 41 18.54 10.75 -6.42
CA ALA A 41 19.11 9.77 -7.34
C ALA A 41 19.06 8.38 -6.71
N LEU A 42 18.21 7.50 -7.27
CA LEU A 42 18.05 6.13 -6.81
C LEU A 42 18.83 5.16 -7.71
N PRO A 43 19.82 4.41 -7.20
CA PRO A 43 20.53 3.42 -7.98
C PRO A 43 19.60 2.36 -8.53
N GLN A 44 19.88 1.90 -9.75
CA GLN A 44 19.01 0.98 -10.47
C GLN A 44 18.70 -0.34 -9.71
N PRO A 45 19.65 -0.98 -8.99
CA PRO A 45 19.34 -2.16 -8.19
C PRO A 45 18.36 -1.88 -7.04
N VAL A 46 18.41 -0.68 -6.45
CA VAL A 46 17.49 -0.26 -5.38
C VAL A 46 16.10 -0.06 -5.96
N LYS A 47 15.99 0.70 -7.05
CA LYS A 47 14.72 0.91 -7.77
C LYS A 47 14.04 -0.42 -8.09
N ARG A 48 14.79 -1.37 -8.65
CA ARG A 48 14.26 -2.70 -9.02
C ARG A 48 13.89 -3.56 -7.81
N GLY A 49 14.69 -3.55 -6.75
CA GLY A 49 14.38 -4.34 -5.54
C GLY A 49 13.12 -3.84 -4.83
N VAL A 50 12.95 -2.51 -4.75
CA VAL A 50 11.72 -1.91 -4.22
C VAL A 50 10.53 -2.24 -5.12
N ALA A 51 10.69 -2.22 -6.45
CA ALA A 51 9.62 -2.62 -7.38
C ALA A 51 9.17 -4.08 -7.20
N ASP A 52 10.10 -5.00 -6.95
CA ASP A 52 9.78 -6.41 -6.66
C ASP A 52 9.02 -6.55 -5.33
N ALA A 53 9.46 -5.83 -4.29
CA ALA A 53 8.75 -5.80 -3.00
C ALA A 53 7.34 -5.24 -3.15
N VAL A 54 7.15 -4.17 -3.93
CA VAL A 54 5.84 -3.59 -4.25
C VAL A 54 4.92 -4.64 -4.90
N ARG A 55 5.41 -5.39 -5.90
CA ARG A 55 4.64 -6.48 -6.54
C ARG A 55 4.22 -7.57 -5.55
N ARG A 56 5.04 -7.85 -4.53
CA ARG A 56 4.73 -8.86 -3.51
C ARG A 56 3.78 -8.33 -2.43
N LEU A 57 4.02 -7.13 -1.93
CA LEU A 57 3.42 -6.59 -0.71
C LEU A 57 2.13 -5.79 -0.95
N TYR A 58 1.94 -5.19 -2.13
CA TYR A 58 0.78 -4.33 -2.36
C TYR A 58 -0.45 -5.18 -2.70
N THR A 59 -1.41 -5.14 -1.79
CA THR A 59 -2.75 -5.75 -1.86
C THR A 59 -3.80 -4.73 -1.44
N GLY A 60 -5.08 -4.97 -1.71
CA GLY A 60 -6.18 -4.09 -1.28
C GLY A 60 -6.14 -3.82 0.23
N ARG A 61 -6.02 -4.87 1.05
CA ARG A 61 -5.92 -4.74 2.52
C ARG A 61 -4.68 -3.96 2.97
N ALA A 62 -3.53 -4.19 2.32
CA ALA A 62 -2.31 -3.44 2.64
C ALA A 62 -2.46 -1.95 2.30
N LEU A 63 -3.10 -1.63 1.18
CA LEU A 63 -3.40 -0.27 0.77
C LEU A 63 -4.34 0.44 1.77
N LEU A 64 -5.37 -0.25 2.29
CA LEU A 64 -6.23 0.32 3.33
C LEU A 64 -5.47 0.59 4.63
N LYS A 65 -4.61 -0.34 5.05
CA LYS A 65 -3.86 -0.23 6.31
C LYS A 65 -2.73 0.80 6.27
N TYR A 66 -1.99 0.87 5.16
CA TYR A 66 -0.69 1.55 5.12
C TYR A 66 -0.66 2.80 4.24
N ASP A 67 -1.57 2.97 3.28
CA ASP A 67 -1.62 4.15 2.40
C ASP A 67 -2.48 5.27 3.01
N THR A 68 -1.93 5.95 4.01
CA THR A 68 -2.59 7.04 4.75
C THR A 68 -1.93 8.38 4.49
N ALA A 69 -2.64 9.48 4.79
CA ALA A 69 -2.14 10.84 4.59
C ALA A 69 -0.95 11.21 5.49
N SER A 70 -0.70 10.45 6.57
CA SER A 70 0.43 10.68 7.47
C SER A 70 1.77 10.14 6.94
N LYS A 71 1.76 9.33 5.88
CA LYS A 71 3.00 8.78 5.29
C LYS A 71 3.65 9.79 4.36
N GLY A 72 4.97 9.98 4.51
CA GLY A 72 5.76 10.87 3.65
C GLY A 72 5.87 10.39 2.20
N TYR A 73 5.91 9.07 1.99
CA TYR A 73 5.76 8.43 0.69
C TYR A 73 4.53 7.53 0.72
N ARG A 74 3.54 7.89 -0.09
CA ARG A 74 2.31 7.10 -0.27
C ARG A 74 2.49 6.05 -1.35
N PHE A 75 1.57 5.09 -1.44
CA PHE A 75 1.69 3.98 -2.40
C PHE A 75 1.84 4.47 -3.84
N GLY A 76 1.04 5.48 -4.23
CA GLY A 76 1.15 6.12 -5.55
C GLY A 76 2.50 6.80 -5.80
N ASP A 77 3.14 7.37 -4.77
CA ASP A 77 4.47 7.98 -4.91
C ASP A 77 5.54 6.91 -5.16
N VAL A 78 5.47 5.80 -4.41
CA VAL A 78 6.37 4.67 -4.59
C VAL A 78 6.22 4.10 -6.00
N LEU A 79 4.99 3.85 -6.46
CA LEU A 79 4.70 3.33 -7.81
C LEU A 79 5.28 4.24 -8.89
N ASN A 80 5.10 5.56 -8.76
CA ASN A 80 5.66 6.54 -9.70
C ASN A 80 7.18 6.56 -9.72
N LEU A 81 7.84 6.40 -8.56
CA LEU A 81 9.30 6.44 -8.48
C LEU A 81 9.94 5.17 -9.02
N VAL A 82 9.39 4.00 -8.68
CA VAL A 82 10.01 2.72 -8.99
C VAL A 82 9.54 2.10 -10.31
N HIS A 83 8.42 2.60 -10.86
CA HIS A 83 7.75 2.04 -12.04
C HIS A 83 7.53 0.53 -11.92
N ALA A 84 6.97 0.10 -10.79
CA ALA A 84 6.68 -1.32 -10.58
C ALA A 84 5.66 -1.79 -11.63
N ALA A 85 6.03 -2.77 -12.44
CA ALA A 85 5.11 -3.45 -13.33
C ALA A 85 4.29 -4.47 -12.53
N PRO A 86 2.97 -4.60 -12.77
CA PRO A 86 2.15 -5.64 -12.14
C PRO A 86 2.70 -7.04 -12.40
N ASP A 87 2.43 -7.96 -11.49
CA ASP A 87 2.74 -9.37 -11.66
C ASP A 87 1.82 -10.03 -12.67
N ALA A 88 2.39 -10.75 -13.66
CA ALA A 88 1.61 -11.48 -14.67
C ALA A 88 0.70 -12.56 -14.06
N ALA A 89 1.07 -13.11 -12.90
CA ALA A 89 0.25 -14.07 -12.16
C ALA A 89 -0.87 -13.40 -11.34
N LYS A 90 -0.92 -12.07 -11.28
CA LYS A 90 -1.91 -11.28 -10.53
C LYS A 90 -2.65 -10.33 -11.48
N PRO A 91 -3.60 -10.82 -12.30
CA PRO A 91 -4.30 -9.98 -13.29
C PRO A 91 -4.99 -8.76 -12.67
N TRP A 92 -5.40 -8.84 -11.39
CA TRP A 92 -6.00 -7.75 -10.62
C TRP A 92 -5.02 -6.63 -10.21
N GLN A 93 -3.71 -6.88 -10.20
CA GLN A 93 -2.74 -5.97 -9.57
C GLN A 93 -2.56 -4.66 -10.36
N GLY A 94 -2.75 -4.71 -11.68
CA GLY A 94 -2.73 -3.50 -12.50
C GLY A 94 -3.82 -2.50 -12.09
N GLU A 95 -5.02 -2.98 -11.80
CA GLU A 95 -6.12 -2.12 -11.34
C GLU A 95 -5.90 -1.60 -9.93
N LEU A 96 -5.34 -2.41 -9.03
CA LEU A 96 -4.93 -1.96 -7.70
C LEU A 96 -3.89 -0.83 -7.78
N PHE A 97 -2.87 -0.97 -8.65
CA PHE A 97 -1.84 0.04 -8.81
C PHE A 97 -2.42 1.34 -9.37
N ARG A 98 -3.33 1.25 -10.34
CA ARG A 98 -4.07 2.40 -10.86
C ARG A 98 -4.86 3.10 -9.75
N TYR A 99 -5.60 2.33 -8.95
CA TYR A 99 -6.37 2.88 -7.84
C TYR A 99 -5.48 3.57 -6.80
N ALA A 100 -4.31 3.01 -6.47
CA ALA A 100 -3.34 3.65 -5.57
C ALA A 100 -2.80 4.98 -6.13
N LEU A 101 -2.56 5.06 -7.45
CA LEU A 101 -2.16 6.28 -8.13
C LEU A 101 -3.28 7.32 -8.13
N ASP A 102 -4.51 6.94 -8.46
CA ASP A 102 -5.65 7.85 -8.46
C ASP A 102 -5.94 8.36 -7.03
N ARG A 103 -5.90 7.52 -5.99
CA ARG A 103 -6.02 7.95 -4.58
C ARG A 103 -4.96 8.98 -4.18
N ARG A 104 -3.81 9.01 -4.85
CA ARG A 104 -2.73 9.95 -4.57
C ARG A 104 -2.91 11.26 -5.34
N HIS A 105 -3.27 11.19 -6.61
CA HIS A 105 -3.22 12.33 -7.52
C HIS A 105 -4.59 12.91 -7.88
N ARG A 106 -5.67 12.14 -7.70
CA ARG A 106 -7.07 12.47 -8.02
C ARG A 106 -8.05 11.85 -7.00
N PRO A 107 -7.86 12.08 -5.69
CA PRO A 107 -8.59 11.38 -4.64
C PRO A 107 -10.12 11.51 -4.74
N GLU A 108 -10.61 12.64 -5.24
CA GLU A 108 -12.03 12.93 -5.45
C GLU A 108 -12.70 12.06 -6.51
N THR A 109 -11.93 11.57 -7.49
CA THR A 109 -12.42 10.71 -8.59
C THR A 109 -11.94 9.26 -8.51
N ALA A 110 -11.06 8.93 -7.55
CA ALA A 110 -10.53 7.57 -7.41
C ALA A 110 -11.65 6.56 -7.09
N VAL A 111 -11.85 5.55 -7.93
CA VAL A 111 -12.84 4.48 -7.77
C VAL A 111 -12.12 3.15 -7.53
N PRO A 112 -12.52 2.34 -6.52
CA PRO A 112 -11.91 1.03 -6.29
C PRO A 112 -12.12 0.09 -7.49
N PRO A 113 -11.20 -0.83 -7.77
CA PRO A 113 -11.38 -1.84 -8.80
C PRO A 113 -12.64 -2.68 -8.53
N ALA A 114 -13.49 -2.87 -9.54
CA ALA A 114 -14.73 -3.63 -9.39
C ALA A 114 -14.50 -5.10 -8.95
N ALA A 115 -13.36 -5.67 -9.33
CA ALA A 115 -12.96 -7.02 -8.94
C ALA A 115 -12.43 -7.14 -7.50
N ASP A 116 -12.27 -6.02 -6.77
CA ASP A 116 -11.83 -6.02 -5.36
C ASP A 116 -13.02 -5.69 -4.43
N PRO A 117 -13.72 -6.73 -3.93
CA PRO A 117 -14.88 -6.54 -3.06
C PRO A 117 -14.51 -5.88 -1.73
N THR A 118 -13.30 -6.11 -1.21
CA THR A 118 -12.86 -5.48 0.04
C THR A 118 -12.72 -3.98 -0.12
N LEU A 119 -12.10 -3.50 -1.20
CA LEU A 119 -11.96 -2.06 -1.44
C LEU A 119 -13.31 -1.40 -1.73
N SER A 120 -14.23 -2.11 -2.37
CA SER A 120 -15.59 -1.65 -2.64
C SER A 120 -16.39 -1.51 -1.34
N ALA A 121 -16.44 -2.57 -0.53
CA ALA A 121 -17.08 -2.56 0.79
C ALA A 121 -16.48 -1.49 1.72
N HIS A 122 -15.16 -1.30 1.67
CA HIS A 122 -14.51 -0.23 2.44
C HIS A 122 -14.98 1.16 2.01
N ARG A 123 -15.08 1.42 0.70
CA ARG A 123 -15.56 2.72 0.20
C ARG A 123 -17.00 2.99 0.64
N GLU A 124 -17.87 1.99 0.55
CA GLU A 124 -19.27 2.10 1.00
C GLU A 124 -19.34 2.43 2.49
N LEU A 125 -18.59 1.69 3.31
CA LEU A 125 -18.53 1.90 4.75
C LEU A 125 -18.02 3.31 5.11
N MET A 126 -16.96 3.78 4.44
CA MET A 126 -16.43 5.14 4.65
C MET A 126 -17.41 6.24 4.23
N GLY A 127 -18.36 5.94 3.33
CA GLY A 127 -19.41 6.86 2.87
C GLY A 127 -20.58 7.02 3.83
N LEU A 128 -20.72 6.17 4.85
CA LEU A 128 -21.84 6.25 5.78
C LEU A 128 -21.84 7.56 6.59
N PRO A 129 -22.99 8.22 6.76
CA PRO A 129 -23.16 9.33 7.69
C PRO A 129 -22.78 8.93 9.12
N VAL A 130 -22.11 9.82 9.86
CA VAL A 130 -21.63 9.52 11.23
C VAL A 130 -22.74 8.97 12.14
N ALA A 131 -23.96 9.50 12.02
CA ALA A 131 -25.11 9.08 12.81
C ALA A 131 -25.52 7.60 12.61
N GLU A 132 -25.20 7.00 11.46
CA GLU A 132 -25.57 5.62 11.11
C GLU A 132 -24.47 4.60 11.44
N ARG A 133 -23.22 5.06 11.61
CA ARG A 133 -22.05 4.18 11.73
C ARG A 133 -22.17 3.20 12.90
N ARG A 134 -22.66 3.67 14.05
CA ARG A 134 -22.79 2.85 15.25
C ARG A 134 -23.80 1.71 15.07
N SER A 135 -24.98 1.98 14.51
CA SER A 135 -25.99 0.94 14.29
C SER A 135 -25.51 -0.12 13.29
N VAL A 136 -24.72 0.29 12.29
CA VAL A 136 -24.09 -0.64 11.32
C VAL A 136 -23.05 -1.55 11.99
N VAL A 137 -22.35 -1.07 13.01
CA VAL A 137 -21.36 -1.88 13.75
C VAL A 137 -22.03 -2.81 14.77
N THR A 138 -23.03 -2.32 15.50
CA THR A 138 -23.66 -3.09 16.59
C THR A 138 -24.85 -3.94 16.15
N GLY A 139 -25.36 -3.72 14.94
CA GLY A 139 -26.46 -4.49 14.36
C GLY A 139 -26.03 -5.87 13.83
N PRO A 140 -26.98 -6.67 13.34
CA PRO A 140 -26.70 -7.97 12.75
C PRO A 140 -25.67 -7.91 11.62
N GLY A 141 -24.69 -8.82 11.65
CA GLY A 141 -23.62 -8.90 10.64
C GLY A 141 -22.57 -7.79 10.75
N GLY A 142 -22.53 -7.04 11.85
CA GLY A 142 -21.61 -5.90 12.02
C GLY A 142 -20.14 -6.30 11.94
N ALA A 143 -19.75 -7.38 12.62
CA ALA A 143 -18.38 -7.87 12.62
C ALA A 143 -17.92 -8.34 11.23
N GLU A 144 -18.79 -9.08 10.52
CA GLU A 144 -18.57 -9.58 9.17
C GLU A 144 -18.38 -8.42 8.19
N ARG A 145 -19.26 -7.41 8.25
CA ARG A 145 -19.17 -6.21 7.43
C ARG A 145 -17.86 -5.44 7.63
N LEU A 146 -17.41 -5.30 8.88
CA LEU A 146 -16.12 -4.68 9.17
C LEU A 146 -14.94 -5.51 8.63
N ALA A 147 -15.01 -6.83 8.75
CA ALA A 147 -13.98 -7.74 8.26
C ALA A 147 -13.86 -7.73 6.73
N GLU A 148 -15.00 -7.77 6.03
CA GLU A 148 -15.14 -7.68 4.57
C GLU A 148 -14.57 -6.36 4.03
N ALA A 149 -14.88 -5.25 4.71
CA ALA A 149 -14.34 -3.92 4.41
C ALA A 149 -12.86 -3.73 4.80
N GLY A 150 -12.20 -4.76 5.35
CA GLY A 150 -10.82 -4.66 5.80
C GLY A 150 -10.59 -3.60 6.87
N MET A 151 -11.62 -3.25 7.63
CA MET A 151 -11.54 -2.25 8.70
C MET A 151 -10.61 -2.75 9.80
N THR A 152 -9.67 -1.91 10.24
CA THR A 152 -8.83 -2.19 11.40
C THR A 152 -9.40 -1.51 12.64
N TRP A 153 -9.00 -1.94 13.83
CA TRP A 153 -9.46 -1.31 15.07
C TRP A 153 -8.99 0.14 15.18
N GLU A 154 -7.78 0.45 14.69
CA GLU A 154 -7.23 1.81 14.66
C GLU A 154 -8.09 2.72 13.77
N ALA A 155 -8.47 2.23 12.58
CA ALA A 155 -9.31 2.98 11.65
C ALA A 155 -10.76 3.12 12.16
N LEU A 156 -11.29 2.07 12.80
CA LEU A 156 -12.65 2.04 13.32
C LEU A 156 -12.89 3.15 14.35
N ALA A 157 -11.96 3.34 15.29
CA ALA A 157 -12.09 4.36 16.32
C ALA A 157 -12.19 5.77 15.72
N GLY A 158 -11.34 6.09 14.75
CA GLY A 158 -11.37 7.38 14.04
C GLY A 158 -12.62 7.54 13.15
N TRP A 159 -13.10 6.44 12.57
CA TRP A 159 -14.30 6.44 11.73
C TRP A 159 -15.59 6.61 12.54
N LEU A 160 -15.69 6.07 13.77
CA LEU A 160 -16.88 6.26 14.60
C LEU A 160 -17.10 7.70 15.05
N GLN A 161 -16.02 8.50 15.22
CA GLN A 161 -16.08 9.91 15.63
C GLN A 161 -16.89 10.18 16.92
N GLY A 162 -16.85 9.24 17.87
CA GLY A 162 -17.51 9.36 19.16
C GLY A 162 -17.19 8.18 20.08
N PRO A 163 -17.40 8.31 21.40
CA PRO A 163 -17.25 7.21 22.36
C PRO A 163 -18.25 6.11 22.06
#